data_AF-A0A9Q0VVV0-F1
#
_entry.id   AF-A0A9Q0VVV0-F1
#
_cell.length_a   1.000
_cell.length_b   1.000
_cell.length_c   1.000
_cell.angle_alpha   90.00
_cell.angle_beta   90.00
_cell.angle_gamma   90.00
#
_symmetry.space_group_name_H-M   'P 1'
#
loop_
_entity.id
_entity.type
_entity.pdbx_description
1 polymer ?
#
loop_
_entity_poly.entity_id
_entity_poly.type
_entity_poly.pdbx_seq_one_letter_code
_entity_poly.pdbx_strand_id
1 'polypeptide(L)'
;MEVKKDLTTHGASIIKSSGLLRLTNKTRNVVGQAFYYTPIQMLNTSSNSSPNASSFSTTFVFQIVSPKGKGGFGLAFTLAPSNQLPRAAAGHYLGLFNSSNDGNSSNHIFAVEFDTVNGFNDSADSEGNHVGININSMFSRSMEVAAYRETDHPDREKNLMLESGERIQAWIEYDGATRLVNVTIGPVGERQTESPTHH
;
A
#
# COMPACT_ATOMS: atom_id res chain seq x y z
N MET A 1 30.31 0.21 3.90
CA MET A 1 29.42 1.10 3.12
C MET A 1 28.16 1.31 3.94
N GLU A 2 27.93 2.54 4.36
CA GLU A 2 26.84 2.91 5.26
C GLU A 2 25.53 3.02 4.46
N VAL A 3 24.61 2.08 4.63
CA VAL A 3 23.24 2.19 4.09
C VAL A 3 22.46 3.13 5.01
N LYS A 4 22.64 4.45 4.87
CA LYS A 4 21.90 5.44 5.67
C LYS A 4 21.65 6.73 4.88
N LYS A 5 20.39 6.90 4.44
CA LYS A 5 19.58 8.15 4.38
C LYS A 5 18.71 8.35 3.12
N ASP A 6 18.21 7.28 2.51
CA ASP A 6 17.28 7.45 1.37
C ASP A 6 15.81 7.64 1.78
N LEU A 7 15.48 7.46 3.06
CA LEU A 7 14.11 7.59 3.56
C LEU A 7 13.98 8.71 4.61
N THR A 8 12.92 9.49 4.47
CA THR A 8 12.42 10.39 5.51
C THR A 8 11.31 9.68 6.27
N THR A 9 11.48 9.49 7.58
CA THR A 9 10.48 8.82 8.45
C THR A 9 9.68 9.84 9.25
N HIS A 10 8.37 9.61 9.36
CA HIS A 10 7.46 10.42 10.17
C HIS A 10 6.65 9.54 11.15
N GLY A 11 6.15 10.17 12.22
CA GLY A 11 5.33 9.49 13.23
C GLY A 11 6.10 8.39 13.97
N ALA A 12 5.49 7.21 14.09
CA ALA A 12 6.05 6.07 14.82
C ALA A 12 7.13 5.28 14.03
N SER A 13 7.42 5.69 12.79
CA SER A 13 8.31 4.96 11.89
C SER A 13 9.76 5.05 12.34
N ILE A 14 10.45 3.91 12.34
CA ILE A 14 11.88 3.83 12.59
C ILE A 14 12.56 2.89 11.60
N ILE A 15 13.84 3.15 11.33
CA ILE A 15 14.73 2.20 10.67
C ILE A 15 15.54 1.51 11.77
N LYS A 16 15.38 0.19 11.92
CA LYS A 16 16.12 -0.60 12.90
C LYS A 16 17.59 -0.68 12.50
N SER A 17 18.47 -1.00 13.46
CA SER A 17 19.89 -1.30 13.18
C SER A 17 20.08 -2.44 12.18
N SER A 18 19.09 -3.35 12.07
CA SER A 18 19.06 -4.43 11.09
C SER A 18 18.70 -3.97 9.66
N GLY A 19 18.42 -2.68 9.44
CA GLY A 19 17.95 -2.15 8.16
C GLY A 19 16.44 -2.27 7.92
N LEU A 20 15.70 -2.93 8.82
CA LEU A 20 14.25 -3.09 8.67
C LEU A 20 13.52 -1.77 8.96
N LEU A 21 12.71 -1.31 8.01
CA LEU A 21 11.72 -0.26 8.25
C LEU A 21 10.57 -0.84 9.08
N ARG A 22 10.29 -0.23 10.23
CA ARG A 22 9.12 -0.53 11.04
C ARG A 22 8.24 0.72 11.09
N LEU A 23 7.11 0.68 10.37
CA LEU A 23 6.18 1.82 10.31
C LEU A 23 5.47 2.07 11.64
N THR A 24 4.92 1.02 12.24
CA THR A 24 4.14 1.09 13.49
C THR A 24 4.69 0.11 14.54
N ASN A 25 4.24 0.24 15.79
CA ASN A 25 4.49 -0.73 16.86
C ASN A 25 3.14 -1.19 17.44
N LYS A 26 3.18 -1.84 18.61
CA LYS A 26 1.99 -2.29 19.34
C LYS A 26 1.20 -1.14 20.00
N THR A 27 1.63 0.12 19.87
CA THR A 27 0.88 1.26 20.39
C THR A 27 -0.38 1.44 19.56
N ARG A 28 -1.53 1.64 20.23
CA ARG A 28 -2.82 1.81 19.56
C ARG A 28 -2.87 3.14 18.82
N ASN A 29 -3.52 3.14 17.65
CA ASN A 29 -3.84 4.34 16.87
C ASN A 29 -2.63 5.24 16.58
N VAL A 30 -1.50 4.65 16.21
CA VAL A 30 -0.32 5.39 15.77
C VAL A 30 -0.21 5.42 14.25
N VAL A 31 0.26 6.54 13.73
CA VAL A 31 0.63 6.70 12.31
C VAL A 31 2.14 6.54 12.18
N GLY A 32 2.55 5.82 11.14
CA GLY A 32 3.94 5.77 10.71
C GLY A 32 4.03 5.90 9.20
N GLN A 33 4.92 6.75 8.73
CA GLN A 33 5.17 6.96 7.31
C GLN A 33 6.67 6.92 7.03
N ALA A 34 7.03 6.46 5.83
CA ALA A 34 8.36 6.63 5.30
C ALA A 34 8.26 6.97 3.81
N PHE A 35 8.94 8.03 3.40
CA PHE A 35 8.99 8.47 2.01
C PHE A 35 10.42 8.46 1.50
N TYR A 36 10.60 8.11 0.23
CA TYR A 36 11.87 8.32 -0.46
C TYR A 36 12.20 9.81 -0.47
N TYR A 37 13.45 10.14 -0.12
CA TYR A 37 13.86 11.53 0.09
C TYR A 37 13.82 12.35 -1.21
N THR A 38 14.20 11.76 -2.33
CA THR A 38 14.26 12.44 -3.63
C THR A 38 12.91 12.34 -4.33
N PRO A 39 12.25 13.46 -4.69
CA PRO A 39 11.01 13.42 -5.46
C PRO A 39 11.18 12.70 -6.81
N ILE A 40 10.18 11.92 -7.20
CA ILE A 40 10.13 11.25 -8.50
C ILE A 40 9.16 12.02 -9.39
N GLN A 41 9.62 12.44 -10.57
CA GLN A 41 8.77 13.12 -11.56
C GLN A 41 7.84 12.11 -12.22
N MET A 42 6.60 12.02 -11.75
CA MET A 42 5.61 11.07 -12.27
C MET A 42 4.84 11.58 -13.48
N LEU A 43 4.73 12.88 -13.68
CA LEU A 43 3.94 13.48 -14.77
C LEU A 43 4.86 14.15 -15.78
N ASN A 44 4.69 13.90 -17.07
CA ASN A 44 5.43 14.65 -18.08
C ASN A 44 4.81 16.04 -18.30
N THR A 45 5.41 17.08 -17.72
CA THR A 45 4.92 18.46 -17.80
C THR A 45 5.22 19.17 -19.12
N SER A 46 5.78 18.48 -20.13
CA SER A 46 6.10 19.09 -21.43
C SER A 46 4.90 19.24 -22.36
N SER A 47 3.72 18.70 -22.01
CA SER A 47 2.48 18.80 -22.78
C SER A 47 1.41 19.53 -21.96
N ASN A 48 0.86 20.61 -22.52
CA ASN A 48 -0.02 21.55 -21.80
C ASN A 48 -1.49 21.11 -21.70
N SER A 49 -1.85 19.91 -22.15
CA SER A 49 -3.27 19.52 -22.27
C SER A 49 -3.71 18.32 -21.43
N SER A 50 -2.81 17.45 -20.96
CA SER A 50 -3.03 16.42 -19.92
C SER A 50 -1.78 15.54 -19.84
N PRO A 51 -0.89 15.74 -18.85
CA PRO A 51 0.30 14.91 -18.75
C PRO A 51 -0.10 13.48 -18.38
N ASN A 52 0.23 12.50 -19.21
CA ASN A 52 0.13 11.10 -18.81
C ASN A 52 1.17 10.82 -17.72
N ALA A 53 0.80 9.99 -16.75
CA ALA A 53 1.74 9.52 -15.75
C ALA A 53 2.74 8.54 -16.37
N SER A 54 3.99 8.60 -15.94
CA SER A 54 5.02 7.65 -16.28
C SER A 54 4.67 6.27 -15.70
N SER A 55 4.90 5.22 -16.48
CA SER A 55 4.81 3.85 -15.98
C SER A 55 5.81 3.65 -14.82
N PHE A 56 5.43 2.85 -13.83
CA PHE A 56 6.31 2.48 -12.73
C PHE A 56 6.10 1.03 -12.32
N SER A 57 7.11 0.45 -11.72
CA SER A 57 6.99 -0.81 -10.99
C SER A 57 7.70 -0.69 -9.65
N THR A 58 7.15 -1.35 -8.63
CA THR A 58 7.78 -1.49 -7.32
C THR A 58 7.53 -2.87 -6.77
N THR A 59 8.49 -3.38 -6.01
CA THR A 59 8.35 -4.62 -5.25
C THR A 59 8.90 -4.42 -3.85
N PHE A 60 8.22 -4.98 -2.87
CA PHE A 60 8.66 -4.95 -1.49
C PHE A 60 8.15 -6.17 -0.73
N VAL A 61 8.86 -6.50 0.35
CA VAL A 61 8.46 -7.53 1.30
C VAL A 61 7.99 -6.85 2.57
N PHE A 62 6.82 -7.23 3.06
CA PHE A 62 6.26 -6.73 4.31
C PHE A 62 5.78 -7.88 5.20
N GLN A 63 5.48 -7.52 6.45
CA GLN A 63 4.99 -8.44 7.46
C GLN A 63 4.06 -7.64 8.39
N ILE A 64 2.82 -8.08 8.56
CA ILE A 64 1.88 -7.50 9.53
C ILE A 64 1.76 -8.48 10.68
N VAL A 65 2.14 -8.04 11.88
CA VAL A 65 2.10 -8.86 13.10
C VAL A 65 1.09 -8.26 14.07
N SER A 66 -0.07 -8.89 14.17
CA SER A 66 -1.11 -8.49 15.11
C SER A 66 -0.83 -9.02 16.52
N PRO A 67 -0.96 -8.21 17.58
CA PRO A 67 -1.01 -8.73 18.94
C PRO A 67 -2.26 -9.61 19.13
N LYS A 68 -2.24 -10.57 20.06
CA LYS A 68 -3.38 -11.48 20.31
C LYS A 68 -4.71 -10.69 20.42
N GLY A 69 -5.62 -10.88 19.46
CA GLY A 69 -6.88 -10.15 19.34
C GLY A 69 -7.07 -9.55 17.94
N LYS A 70 -7.98 -8.58 17.80
CA LYS A 70 -8.12 -7.78 16.57
C LYS A 70 -6.86 -6.95 16.35
N GLY A 71 -6.31 -7.02 15.13
CA GLY A 71 -5.05 -6.42 14.71
C GLY A 71 -5.02 -4.90 14.56
N GLY A 72 -4.06 -4.43 13.78
CA GLY A 72 -4.01 -3.04 13.28
C GLY A 72 -4.94 -2.83 12.09
N PHE A 73 -4.85 -1.67 11.45
CA PHE A 73 -5.71 -1.31 10.30
C PHE A 73 -5.11 -1.69 8.94
N GLY A 74 -3.80 -1.92 8.86
CA GLY A 74 -3.15 -2.33 7.62
C GLY A 74 -1.89 -1.55 7.29
N LEU A 75 -1.55 -1.57 6.00
CA LEU A 75 -0.39 -0.92 5.38
C LEU A 75 -0.83 -0.27 4.06
N ALA A 76 -0.16 0.79 3.63
CA ALA A 76 -0.33 1.31 2.27
C ALA A 76 1.03 1.63 1.61
N PHE A 77 1.15 1.28 0.33
CA PHE A 77 2.10 1.93 -0.57
C PHE A 77 1.44 3.19 -1.13
N THR A 78 2.15 4.32 -1.19
CA THR A 78 1.54 5.57 -1.64
C THR A 78 2.46 6.43 -2.51
N LEU A 79 1.86 7.12 -3.47
CA LEU A 79 2.44 8.25 -4.18
C LEU A 79 1.70 9.52 -3.75
N ALA A 80 2.46 10.53 -3.33
CA ALA A 80 1.94 11.79 -2.84
C ALA A 80 2.81 12.96 -3.33
N PRO A 81 2.25 14.19 -3.45
CA PRO A 81 2.98 15.36 -3.90
C PRO A 81 4.00 15.88 -2.87
N SER A 82 3.97 15.36 -1.64
CA SER A 82 4.83 15.75 -0.53
C SER A 82 5.24 14.52 0.27
N ASN A 83 6.44 14.55 0.84
CA ASN A 83 6.91 13.54 1.79
C ASN A 83 6.32 13.73 3.21
N GLN A 84 5.45 14.71 3.39
CA GLN A 84 4.71 14.96 4.62
C GLN A 84 3.23 15.05 4.34
N LEU A 85 2.44 14.26 5.08
CA LEU A 85 0.98 14.28 5.04
C LEU A 85 0.43 14.84 6.37
N PRO A 86 0.35 16.17 6.53
CA PRO A 86 -0.03 16.79 7.81
C PRO A 86 -1.47 16.49 8.24
N ARG A 87 -2.30 15.99 7.32
CA ARG A 87 -3.69 15.59 7.56
C ARG A 87 -3.84 14.09 7.78
N ALA A 88 -2.75 13.34 7.90
CA ALA A 88 -2.81 11.91 8.15
C ALA A 88 -3.31 11.60 9.57
N ALA A 89 -4.34 10.76 9.67
CA ALA A 89 -4.86 10.21 10.92
C ALA A 89 -4.62 8.69 10.98
N ALA A 90 -4.62 8.17 12.20
CA ALA A 90 -4.58 6.72 12.44
C ALA A 90 -5.94 6.07 12.15
N GLY A 91 -5.99 4.75 12.27
CA GLY A 91 -7.22 4.00 12.04
C GLY A 91 -7.38 3.61 10.58
N HIS A 92 -8.63 3.58 10.13
CA HIS A 92 -9.00 3.27 8.75
C HIS A 92 -8.42 4.23 7.72
N TYR A 93 -7.87 5.38 8.14
CA TYR A 93 -7.22 6.33 7.25
C TYR A 93 -5.80 5.92 6.82
N LEU A 94 -5.24 4.83 7.38
CA LEU A 94 -3.90 4.29 7.08
C LEU A 94 -2.76 5.32 7.13
N GLY A 95 -2.95 6.44 7.84
CA GLY A 95 -1.97 7.52 7.84
C GLY A 95 -1.88 8.27 6.50
N LEU A 96 -2.94 8.29 5.68
CA LEU A 96 -2.97 9.02 4.41
C LEU A 96 -3.90 10.24 4.47
N PHE A 97 -5.07 10.07 5.08
CA PHE A 97 -6.13 11.07 5.14
C PHE A 97 -6.63 11.28 6.57
N ASN A 98 -7.65 12.11 6.72
CA ASN A 98 -8.52 12.19 7.89
C ASN A 98 -9.94 12.55 7.45
N SER A 99 -10.85 12.66 8.42
CA SER A 99 -12.26 12.96 8.18
C SER A 99 -12.54 14.28 7.44
N SER A 100 -11.58 15.21 7.40
CA SER A 100 -11.74 16.52 6.76
C SER A 100 -11.26 16.56 5.30
N ASN A 101 -10.45 15.58 4.88
CA ASN A 101 -9.90 15.56 3.52
C ASN A 101 -10.07 14.23 2.79
N ASP A 102 -10.57 13.18 3.42
CA ASP A 102 -10.96 11.95 2.73
C ASP A 102 -11.99 12.27 1.62
N GLY A 103 -11.69 11.84 0.39
CA GLY A 103 -12.50 12.15 -0.80
C GLY A 103 -12.15 13.46 -1.50
N ASN A 104 -11.25 14.28 -0.97
CA ASN A 104 -10.89 15.55 -1.59
C ASN A 104 -9.94 15.34 -2.78
N SER A 105 -10.37 15.71 -3.99
CA SER A 105 -9.58 15.59 -5.22
C SER A 105 -8.26 16.37 -5.21
N SER A 106 -8.14 17.38 -4.35
CA SER A 106 -6.92 18.18 -4.17
C SER A 106 -5.83 17.48 -3.33
N ASN A 107 -6.11 16.28 -2.80
CA ASN A 107 -5.09 15.50 -2.08
C ASN A 107 -3.96 15.05 -3.02
N HIS A 108 -4.31 14.68 -4.27
CA HIS A 108 -3.40 14.09 -5.25
C HIS A 108 -2.63 12.87 -4.72
N ILE A 109 -3.32 12.01 -3.95
CA ILE A 109 -2.77 10.81 -3.35
C ILE A 109 -3.29 9.59 -4.09
N PHE A 110 -2.36 8.74 -4.52
CA PHE A 110 -2.61 7.38 -4.95
C PHE A 110 -2.09 6.43 -3.87
N ALA A 111 -2.82 5.36 -3.60
CA ALA A 111 -2.34 4.31 -2.72
C ALA A 111 -2.81 2.92 -3.14
N VAL A 112 -2.01 1.92 -2.78
CA VAL A 112 -2.40 0.52 -2.73
C VAL A 112 -2.44 0.12 -1.27
N GLU A 113 -3.62 -0.16 -0.74
CA GLU A 113 -3.84 -0.59 0.64
C GLU A 113 -3.76 -2.11 0.78
N PHE A 114 -3.28 -2.54 1.93
CA PHE A 114 -3.30 -3.91 2.42
C PHE A 114 -4.07 -3.87 3.74
N ASP A 115 -5.39 -3.96 3.66
CA ASP A 115 -6.31 -3.74 4.77
C ASP A 115 -6.53 -5.02 5.57
N THR A 116 -6.43 -4.93 6.89
CA THR A 116 -6.58 -6.05 7.82
C THR A 116 -7.83 -5.95 8.68
N VAL A 117 -8.69 -4.96 8.46
CA VAL A 117 -9.97 -4.77 9.16
C VAL A 117 -11.07 -4.44 8.17
N ASN A 118 -12.34 -4.54 8.58
CA ASN A 118 -13.43 -3.99 7.77
C ASN A 118 -13.18 -2.47 7.60
N GLY A 119 -13.04 -2.04 6.35
CA GLY A 119 -12.82 -0.66 5.99
C GLY A 119 -14.01 0.25 6.29
N PHE A 120 -13.81 1.56 6.06
CA PHE A 120 -14.84 2.58 6.21
C PHE A 120 -15.86 2.47 5.07
N ASN A 121 -17.12 2.16 5.41
CA ASN A 121 -18.23 2.03 4.45
C ASN A 121 -18.04 0.94 3.38
N ASP A 122 -17.25 -0.10 3.65
CA ASP A 122 -17.24 -1.28 2.81
C ASP A 122 -18.59 -2.00 2.97
N SER A 123 -19.46 -1.81 1.98
CA SER A 123 -20.64 -2.64 1.77
C SER A 123 -20.28 -4.05 1.26
N ALA A 124 -18.99 -4.32 1.05
CA ALA A 124 -18.47 -5.63 0.71
C ALA A 124 -18.43 -6.50 1.97
N ASP A 125 -18.94 -7.72 1.83
CA ASP A 125 -19.12 -8.76 2.85
C ASP A 125 -17.77 -9.38 3.31
N SER A 126 -16.70 -8.57 3.40
CA SER A 126 -15.35 -9.02 3.79
C SER A 126 -15.06 -8.62 5.23
N GLU A 127 -14.66 -9.59 6.06
CA GLU A 127 -14.19 -9.39 7.44
C GLU A 127 -12.83 -8.64 7.54
N GLY A 128 -12.53 -7.76 6.57
CA GLY A 128 -11.19 -7.27 6.26
C GLY A 128 -10.39 -8.27 5.42
N ASN A 129 -9.07 -8.08 5.33
CA ASN A 129 -8.13 -8.92 4.58
C ASN A 129 -8.26 -8.79 3.05
N HIS A 130 -8.15 -7.56 2.55
CA HIS A 130 -8.19 -7.23 1.12
C HIS A 130 -7.04 -6.34 0.70
N VAL A 131 -6.80 -6.30 -0.61
CA VAL A 131 -5.90 -5.33 -1.26
C VAL A 131 -6.74 -4.40 -2.10
N GLY A 132 -6.56 -3.09 -1.91
CA GLY A 132 -7.37 -2.05 -2.54
C GLY A 132 -6.54 -1.01 -3.27
N ILE A 133 -7.16 -0.34 -4.24
CA ILE A 133 -6.59 0.80 -4.97
C ILE A 133 -7.36 2.05 -4.58
N ASN A 134 -6.69 2.97 -3.91
CA ASN A 134 -7.27 4.20 -3.38
C ASN A 134 -6.83 5.42 -4.21
N ILE A 135 -7.79 6.29 -4.54
CA ILE A 135 -7.51 7.56 -5.22
C ILE A 135 -8.17 8.69 -4.44
N ASN A 136 -7.35 9.50 -3.77
CA ASN A 136 -7.75 10.65 -2.95
C ASN A 136 -8.71 10.34 -1.78
N SER A 137 -9.01 9.08 -1.53
CA SER A 137 -9.96 8.62 -0.52
C SER A 137 -9.61 7.23 -0.02
N MET A 138 -10.00 6.90 1.22
CA MET A 138 -9.99 5.51 1.69
C MET A 138 -11.06 4.64 1.03
N PHE A 139 -12.03 5.22 0.33
CA PHE A 139 -12.93 4.44 -0.51
C PHE A 139 -12.16 3.87 -1.71
N SER A 140 -11.94 2.56 -1.70
CA SER A 140 -11.23 1.83 -2.76
C SER A 140 -11.99 1.90 -4.08
N ARG A 141 -11.29 2.28 -5.16
CA ARG A 141 -11.79 2.26 -6.54
C ARG A 141 -11.91 0.85 -7.08
N SER A 142 -11.02 -0.02 -6.63
CA SER A 142 -11.08 -1.46 -6.82
C SER A 142 -10.49 -2.14 -5.60
N MET A 143 -10.99 -3.32 -5.25
CA MET A 143 -10.45 -4.15 -4.19
C MET A 143 -10.73 -5.62 -4.45
N GLU A 144 -9.86 -6.49 -3.94
CA GLU A 144 -10.03 -7.94 -3.94
C GLU A 144 -9.56 -8.53 -2.62
N VAL A 145 -10.15 -9.67 -2.24
CA VAL A 145 -9.68 -10.45 -1.09
C VAL A 145 -8.22 -10.82 -1.31
N ALA A 146 -7.40 -10.70 -0.27
CA ALA A 146 -5.99 -11.05 -0.37
C ALA A 146 -5.85 -12.55 -0.66
N ALA A 147 -5.35 -12.86 -1.85
CA ALA A 147 -5.13 -14.22 -2.34
C ALA A 147 -3.93 -14.26 -3.30
N TYR A 148 -3.38 -15.46 -3.52
CA TYR A 148 -2.27 -15.70 -4.44
C TYR A 148 -2.47 -17.02 -5.19
N ARG A 149 -1.81 -17.15 -6.35
CA ARG A 149 -1.76 -18.41 -7.11
C ARG A 149 -0.43 -19.09 -6.85
N GLU A 150 -0.47 -20.40 -6.64
CA GLU A 150 0.74 -21.19 -6.42
C GLU A 150 1.56 -21.26 -7.71
N THR A 151 2.88 -21.11 -7.60
CA THR A 151 3.79 -21.19 -8.75
C THR A 151 3.69 -22.53 -9.49
N ASP A 152 3.55 -23.62 -8.74
CA ASP A 152 3.49 -24.98 -9.29
C ASP A 152 2.07 -25.39 -9.73
N HIS A 153 1.06 -24.64 -9.31
CA HIS A 153 -0.36 -24.90 -9.59
C HIS A 153 -1.10 -23.58 -9.85
N PRO A 154 -0.87 -22.92 -11.00
CA PRO A 154 -1.41 -21.59 -11.29
C PRO A 154 -2.94 -21.57 -11.44
N ASP A 155 -3.58 -22.73 -11.60
CA ASP A 155 -5.03 -22.92 -11.56
C ASP A 155 -5.61 -22.84 -10.14
N ARG A 156 -4.76 -22.86 -9.11
CA ARG A 156 -5.16 -22.85 -7.70
C ARG A 156 -4.86 -21.50 -7.06
N GLU A 157 -5.94 -20.79 -6.76
CA GLU A 157 -5.90 -19.60 -5.93
C GLU A 157 -6.04 -20.00 -4.44
N LYS A 158 -5.24 -19.36 -3.59
CA LYS A 158 -5.21 -19.59 -2.14
C LYS A 158 -5.38 -18.26 -1.41
N ASN A 159 -6.25 -18.28 -0.40
CA ASN A 159 -6.40 -17.16 0.52
C ASN A 159 -5.07 -16.85 1.19
N LEU A 160 -4.71 -15.57 1.20
CA LEU A 160 -3.53 -15.05 1.88
C LEU A 160 -3.97 -14.19 3.06
N MET A 161 -3.66 -14.63 4.27
CA MET A 161 -3.93 -13.84 5.47
C MET A 161 -2.83 -12.80 5.67
N LEU A 162 -3.14 -11.53 5.43
CA LEU A 162 -2.22 -10.41 5.52
C LEU A 162 -1.61 -10.27 6.92
N GLU A 163 -2.41 -10.50 7.97
CA GLU A 163 -1.97 -10.45 9.37
C GLU A 163 -1.48 -11.79 9.93
N SER A 164 -1.15 -12.77 9.07
CA SER A 164 -0.59 -14.07 9.46
C SER A 164 0.73 -13.95 10.24
N GLY A 165 1.42 -12.82 10.11
CA GLY A 165 2.79 -12.67 10.59
C GLY A 165 3.82 -13.34 9.69
N GLU A 166 3.44 -13.90 8.54
CA GLU A 166 4.39 -14.39 7.54
C GLU A 166 4.92 -13.24 6.67
N ARG A 167 6.03 -13.51 5.96
CA ARG A 167 6.58 -12.54 5.01
C ARG A 167 5.80 -12.61 3.70
N ILE A 168 5.23 -11.49 3.29
CA ILE A 168 4.48 -11.34 2.05
C ILE A 168 5.26 -10.42 1.12
N GLN A 169 5.40 -10.82 -0.13
CA GLN A 169 5.95 -10.01 -1.20
C GLN A 169 4.81 -9.41 -2.01
N ALA A 170 4.94 -8.12 -2.34
CA ALA A 170 4.03 -7.40 -3.22
C ALA A 170 4.78 -6.93 -4.47
N TRP A 171 4.06 -6.90 -5.58
CA TRP A 171 4.43 -6.29 -6.85
C TRP A 171 3.33 -5.33 -7.24
N ILE A 172 3.69 -4.08 -7.53
CA ILE A 172 2.75 -3.06 -8.01
C ILE A 172 3.32 -2.51 -9.30
N GLU A 173 2.54 -2.60 -10.36
CA GLU A 173 2.91 -2.18 -11.70
C GLU A 173 1.83 -1.23 -12.23
N TYR A 174 2.26 -0.08 -12.72
CA TYR A 174 1.41 0.86 -13.41
C TYR A 174 1.92 1.06 -14.82
N ASP A 175 1.06 0.81 -15.80
CA ASP A 175 1.32 1.15 -17.19
C ASP A 175 0.67 2.50 -17.52
N GLY A 176 1.49 3.53 -17.74
CA GLY A 176 1.04 4.88 -18.09
C GLY A 176 0.37 4.99 -19.46
N ALA A 177 0.60 4.03 -20.37
CA ALA A 177 -0.02 4.03 -21.70
C ALA A 177 -1.47 3.50 -21.63
N THR A 178 -1.68 2.38 -20.93
CA THR A 178 -3.00 1.74 -20.78
C THR A 178 -3.76 2.23 -19.55
N ARG A 179 -3.08 2.90 -18.61
CA ARG A 179 -3.58 3.36 -17.30
C ARG A 179 -4.02 2.22 -16.38
N LEU A 180 -3.41 1.05 -16.55
CA LEU A 180 -3.71 -0.16 -15.78
C LEU A 180 -2.81 -0.23 -14.54
N VAL A 181 -3.37 -0.63 -13.40
CA VAL A 181 -2.63 -0.89 -12.16
C VAL A 181 -2.76 -2.37 -11.84
N ASN A 182 -1.68 -3.12 -12.00
CA ASN A 182 -1.62 -4.51 -11.57
C ASN A 182 -1.00 -4.60 -10.18
N VAL A 183 -1.69 -5.30 -9.28
CA VAL A 183 -1.16 -5.62 -7.96
C VAL A 183 -1.11 -7.14 -7.83
N THR A 184 0.03 -7.67 -7.43
CA THR A 184 0.21 -9.09 -7.14
C THR A 184 0.79 -9.22 -5.74
N ILE A 185 0.33 -10.21 -4.98
CA ILE A 185 0.84 -10.55 -3.66
C ILE A 185 1.08 -12.04 -3.55
N GLY A 186 2.01 -12.45 -2.69
CA GLY A 186 2.23 -13.85 -2.37
C GLY A 186 3.23 -14.03 -1.23
N PRO A 187 3.29 -15.22 -0.60
CA PRO A 187 4.37 -15.57 0.31
C PRO A 187 5.74 -15.40 -0.36
N VAL A 188 6.76 -15.00 0.42
CA VAL A 188 8.14 -14.96 -0.09
C VAL A 188 8.55 -16.34 -0.58
N GLY A 189 8.99 -16.43 -1.84
CA GLY A 189 9.37 -17.68 -2.50
C GLY A 189 8.43 -18.08 -3.63
N GLU A 190 7.19 -17.59 -3.62
CA GLU A 190 6.31 -17.65 -4.79
C GLU A 190 6.77 -16.67 -5.86
N ARG A 191 6.56 -17.02 -7.13
CA ARG A 191 6.85 -16.12 -8.25
C ARG A 191 5.68 -15.17 -8.48
N GLN A 192 6.00 -13.98 -8.97
CA GLN A 192 4.98 -13.10 -9.56
C GLN A 192 4.33 -13.88 -10.72
N THR A 193 3.05 -14.20 -10.58
CA THR A 193 2.28 -14.80 -11.66
C THR A 193 1.79 -13.69 -12.57
N GLU A 194 1.93 -13.85 -13.89
CA GLU A 194 1.50 -12.85 -14.88
C GLU A 194 -0.02 -12.60 -14.90
N SER A 195 -0.81 -13.42 -14.20
CA SER A 195 -2.24 -13.18 -14.01
C SER A 195 -2.44 -12.12 -12.94
N PRO A 196 -2.80 -10.88 -13.30
CA PRO A 196 -3.17 -9.88 -12.32
C PRO A 196 -4.46 -10.35 -11.64
N THR A 197 -4.69 -9.96 -10.39
CA THR A 197 -6.05 -9.62 -9.99
C THR A 197 -6.43 -8.42 -10.86
N HIS A 198 -7.12 -8.69 -11.98
CA HIS A 198 -7.38 -7.73 -13.06
C HIS A 198 -8.13 -6.49 -12.57
N HIS A 199 -7.50 -5.31 -12.56
CA HIS A 199 -8.17 -4.01 -12.41
C HIS A 199 -7.57 -2.90 -13.29
#